data_AF-A0A369C4C2-F1
#
_entry.id   AF-A0A369C4C2-F1
#
_cell.length_a   1.000
_cell.length_b   1.000
_cell.length_c   1.000
_cell.angle_alpha   90.00
_cell.angle_beta   90.00
_cell.angle_gamma   90.00
#
_symmetry.space_group_name_H-M   'P 1'
#
loop_
_entity.id
_entity.type
_entity.pdbx_description
1 polymer ?
#
loop_
_entity_poly.entity_id
_entity_poly.type
_entity_poly.pdbx_seq_one_letter_code
_entity_poly.pdbx_strand_id
1 'polypeptide(L)' 'MNKETIKAFIAWLESATLEEMRNRQTFITKHLADIRTLEGRSDARLALRLIDEELLARMELQGPAPNEPSSAAGQGT' A
#
# COMPACT_ATOMS: atom_id res chain seq x y z
N MET A 1 5.92 14.15 10.93
CA MET A 1 4.86 14.38 9.93
C MET A 1 3.76 15.11 10.63
N ASN A 2 3.46 16.33 10.20
CA ASN A 2 2.42 17.12 10.87
C ASN A 2 1.01 16.62 10.47
N LYS A 3 0.02 17.01 11.26
CA LYS A 3 -1.38 16.59 11.11
C LYS A 3 -1.96 16.93 9.73
N GLU A 4 -1.61 18.09 9.18
CA GLU A 4 -2.13 18.55 7.89
C GLU A 4 -1.54 17.73 6.74
N THR A 5 -0.24 17.43 6.81
CA THR A 5 0.43 16.54 5.86
C THR A 5 -0.18 15.15 5.85
N ILE A 6 -0.47 14.59 7.03
CA ILE A 6 -1.11 13.27 7.13
C ILE A 6 -2.50 13.28 6.48
N LYS A 7 -3.32 14.30 6.76
CA LYS A 7 -4.66 14.43 6.15
C LYS A 7 -4.59 14.53 4.63
N ALA A 8 -3.70 15.38 4.10
CA ALA A 8 -3.50 15.51 2.67
C ALA A 8 -3.01 14.21 2.04
N PHE A 9 -2.15 13.47 2.73
CA PHE A 9 -1.64 12.18 2.27
C PHE A 9 -2.74 11.11 2.23
N ILE A 10 -3.61 11.06 3.23
CA ILE A 10 -4.78 10.15 3.25
C ILE A 10 -5.74 10.50 2.10
N ALA A 11 -6.08 11.77 1.92
CA ALA A 11 -6.95 12.21 0.81
C ALA A 11 -6.33 11.88 -0.57
N TRP A 12 -5.00 11.94 -0.68
CA TRP A 12 -4.30 11.47 -1.87
C TRP A 12 -4.43 9.96 -2.05
N LEU A 13 -4.25 9.15 -0.99
CA LEU A 13 -4.43 7.70 -1.07
C LEU A 13 -5.83 7.32 -1.55
N GLU A 14 -6.88 7.96 -1.04
CA GLU A 14 -8.28 7.70 -1.41
C GLU A 14 -8.55 7.92 -2.91
N SER A 15 -7.81 8.82 -3.56
CA SER A 15 -8.01 9.20 -4.97
C SER A 15 -6.95 8.65 -5.93
N ALA A 16 -5.78 8.26 -5.42
CA ALA A 16 -4.67 7.77 -6.23
C ALA A 16 -4.97 6.41 -6.86
N THR A 17 -4.43 6.20 -8.06
CA THR A 17 -4.41 4.91 -8.75
C THR A 17 -3.36 3.97 -8.16
N LEU A 18 -3.47 2.66 -8.46
CA LEU A 18 -2.46 1.68 -8.04
C LEU A 18 -1.07 2.01 -8.59
N GLU A 19 -0.99 2.52 -9.81
CA GLU A 19 0.28 2.91 -10.43
C GLU A 19 0.92 4.09 -9.69
N GLU A 20 0.14 5.12 -9.36
CA GLU A 20 0.63 6.28 -8.60
C GLU A 20 1.13 5.89 -7.20
N MET A 21 0.41 4.99 -6.53
CA MET A 21 0.82 4.44 -5.24
C MET A 21 2.15 3.69 -5.33
N ARG A 22 2.32 2.82 -6.34
CA ARG A 22 3.56 2.09 -6.58
C ARG A 22 4.71 3.02 -6.94
N ASN A 23 4.48 4.00 -7.81
CA ASN A 23 5.48 5.00 -8.19
C ASN A 23 5.94 5.80 -6.96
N ARG A 24 5.00 6.21 -6.10
CA ARG A 24 5.33 6.91 -4.84
C ARG A 24 6.11 6.01 -3.88
N GLN A 25 5.72 4.75 -3.72
CA GLN A 25 6.42 3.77 -2.90
C GLN A 25 7.87 3.59 -3.36
N THR A 26 8.10 3.41 -4.67
CA THR A 26 9.44 3.30 -5.26
C THR A 26 10.26 4.56 -5.04
N PHE A 27 9.66 5.75 -5.25
CA PHE A 27 10.33 7.02 -5.03
C PHE A 27 10.79 7.16 -3.57
N ILE A 28 9.90 6.93 -2.61
CA ILE A 28 10.24 7.06 -1.18
C ILE A 28 11.32 6.06 -0.80
N THR A 29 11.20 4.81 -1.25
CA THR A 29 12.19 3.75 -0.96
C THR A 29 13.57 4.11 -1.51
N LYS A 30 13.65 4.59 -2.75
CA LYS A 30 14.90 4.98 -3.40
C LYS A 30 15.61 6.12 -2.65
N HIS A 31 14.85 7.08 -2.14
CA HIS A 31 15.39 8.27 -1.47
C HIS A 31 15.46 8.17 0.05
N LEU A 32 15.01 7.06 0.65
CA LEU A 32 14.98 6.89 2.11
C LEU A 32 16.37 7.03 2.74
N ALA A 33 17.41 6.55 2.05
CA ALA A 33 18.80 6.63 2.49
C ALA A 33 19.35 8.07 2.45
N ASP A 34 18.78 8.94 1.61
CA ASP A 34 19.22 10.33 1.47
C ASP A 34 18.72 11.22 2.62
N ILE A 35 17.73 10.75 3.40
CA ILE A 35 17.12 11.51 4.49
C ILE A 35 18.01 11.46 5.73
N ARG A 36 18.62 12.60 6.05
CA ARG A 36 19.60 12.71 7.14
C ARG A 36 18.96 12.76 8.53
N THR A 37 17.76 13.34 8.65
CA THR A 37 17.09 13.51 9.94
C THR A 37 16.37 12.23 10.37
N LEU A 38 16.30 12.01 11.70
CA LEU A 38 15.51 10.90 12.25
C LEU A 38 14.02 11.12 12.00
N GLU A 39 13.54 12.35 12.20
CA GLU A 39 12.14 12.72 11.97
C GLU A 39 11.73 12.48 10.52
N GLY A 40 12.52 12.94 9.55
CA GLY A 40 12.22 12.72 8.12
C GLY A 40 12.21 11.24 7.75
N ARG A 41 13.10 10.42 8.35
CA ARG A 41 13.10 8.97 8.14
C ARG A 41 11.85 8.31 8.74
N SER A 42 11.43 8.73 9.92
CA SER A 42 10.19 8.25 10.55
C SER A 42 8.96 8.60 9.70
N ASP A 43 8.94 9.80 9.13
CA ASP A 43 7.87 10.28 8.25
C ASP A 43 7.80 9.49 6.94
N ALA A 44 8.95 9.28 6.29
CA ALA A 44 9.02 8.47 5.08
C ALA A 44 8.57 7.02 5.33
N ARG A 45 8.94 6.43 6.48
CA ARG A 45 8.47 5.08 6.87
C ARG A 45 6.98 5.05 7.20
N LEU A 46 6.43 6.13 7.76
CA LEU A 46 5.00 6.24 7.97
C LEU A 46 4.26 6.28 6.63
N ALA A 47 4.72 7.11 5.69
CA ALA A 47 4.15 7.20 4.35
C ALA A 47 4.20 5.84 3.61
N LEU A 48 5.33 5.11 3.68
CA LEU A 48 5.44 3.77 3.11
C LEU A 48 4.41 2.81 3.69
N ARG A 49 4.30 2.74 5.02
CA ARG A 49 3.32 1.87 5.69
C ARG A 49 1.88 2.18 5.26
N LEU A 50 1.53 3.46 5.18
CA LEU A 50 0.17 3.85 4.75
C LEU A 50 -0.11 3.45 3.29
N ILE A 51 0.88 3.53 2.41
CA ILE A 51 0.75 3.03 1.03
C ILE A 51 0.58 1.51 1.02
N ASP A 52 1.37 0.77 1.81
CA ASP A 52 1.31 -0.69 1.86
C ASP A 52 -0.06 -1.19 2.33
N GLU A 53 -0.60 -0.59 3.40
CA GLU A 53 -1.93 -0.93 3.93
C GLU A 53 -3.04 -0.66 2.91
N GLU A 54 -3.00 0.49 2.22
CA GLU A 54 -3.99 0.83 1.20
C GLU A 54 -3.92 -0.10 -0.02
N LEU A 55 -2.71 -0.45 -0.47
CA LEU A 55 -2.52 -1.43 -1.54
C LEU A 55 -3.07 -2.80 -1.14
N LEU A 56 -2.81 -3.24 0.10
CA LEU A 56 -3.32 -4.50 0.61
C LEU A 56 -4.86 -4.50 0.66
N ALA A 57 -5.45 -3.45 1.21
CA ALA A 57 -6.90 -3.28 1.30
C ALA A 57 -7.58 -3.34 -0.09
N ARG A 58 -6.96 -2.72 -1.10
CA ARG A 58 -7.47 -2.77 -2.48
C ARG A 58 -7.35 -4.15 -3.11
N MET A 59 -6.29 -4.89 -2.80
CA MET A 59 -6.13 -6.27 -3.26
C MET A 59 -7.17 -7.18 -2.61
N GLU A 60 -7.45 -7.01 -1.32
CA GLU A 60 -8.50 -7.75 -0.60
C GLU A 60 -9.89 -7.45 -1.18
N LEU A 61 -10.18 -6.19 -1.49
CA LEU A 61 -11.45 -5.77 -2.11
C LEU A 61 -11.65 -6.32 -3.53
N GLN A 62 -10.57 -6.52 -4.28
CA GLN A 62 -10.65 -7.13 -5.61
C GLN A 62 -10.92 -8.64 -5.55
N GLY A 63 -10.71 -9.28 -4.39
CA GLY A 63 -10.92 -10.70 -4.16
C GLY A 63 -10.00 -11.60 -5.01
N PRO A 64 -9.86 -12.90 -4.67
CA PRO A 64 -9.33 -13.86 -5.64
C PRO A 64 -10.27 -13.87 -6.86
N ALA A 65 -9.69 -13.94 -8.07
CA ALA A 65 -10.46 -14.05 -9.30
C ALA A 65 -11.52 -15.16 -9.18
N PRO A 66 -12.72 -15.02 -9.78
CA PRO A 66 -13.84 -15.95 -9.61
C PRO A 66 -13.63 -17.37 -10.19
N ASN A 67 -12.40 -17.81 -10.43
CA ASN A 67 -12.07 -19.11 -11.03
C ASN A 67 -10.91 -19.81 -10.31
N GLU A 68 -11.05 -20.09 -9.02
CA GLU A 68 -10.39 -21.29 -8.47
C GLU A 68 -11.45 -22.39 -8.42
N PRO A 69 -11.35 -23.45 -9.24
CA PRO A 69 -12.24 -24.59 -9.11
C PRO A 69 -11.99 -25.20 -7.74
N SER A 70 -13.02 -25.14 -6.89
CA SER A 70 -13.12 -25.87 -5.63
C SER A 70 -12.73 -27.32 -5.88
N SER A 71 -11.48 -27.67 -5.57
CA SER A 71 -10.97 -29.03 -5.64
C SER A 71 -11.50 -29.79 -4.44
N ALA A 72 -12.79 -30.06 -4.47
CA ALA A 72 -13.49 -30.91 -3.53
C ALA A 72 -14.53 -31.73 -4.31
N ALA A 73 -14.06 -32.43 -5.33
CA ALA A 73 -14.80 -33.52 -5.96
C ALA A 73 -14.03 -34.82 -5.74
N GLY A 74 -14.62 -35.72 -4.95
CA GLY A 74 -14.47 -37.16 -5.13
C GLY A 74 -13.34 -37.83 -4.38
N GLN A 75 -13.60 -38.23 -3.14
CA GLN A 75 -13.36 -39.62 -2.73
C GLN A 75 -14.61 -40.13 -2.03
N GLY A 76 -15.59 -40.51 -2.85
CA GLY A 76 -16.65 -41.43 -2.46
C GLY A 76 -16.26 -42.83 -2.93
N THR A 77 -16.65 -43.80 -2.09
CA THR A 77 -16.53 -45.27 -2.16
C THR A 77 -15.16 -45.85 -1.94
#